data_AF-A0A9E5IW41-F1
#
_entry.id   AF-A0A9E5IW41-F1
#
_cell.length_a   1.000
_cell.length_b   1.000
_cell.length_c   1.000
_cell.angle_alpha   90.00
_cell.angle_beta   90.00
_cell.angle_gamma   90.00
#
_symmetry.space_group_name_H-M   'P 1'
#
loop_
_entity.id
_entity.type
_entity.pdbx_description
1 polymer ?
#
loop_
_entity_poly.entity_id
_entity_poly.type
_entity_poly.pdbx_seq_one_letter_code
_entity_poly.pdbx_strand_id
1 'polypeptide(L)'
;MGLDRGANGSHSWEPVVILSSTWETPIWKANRRGNFMLTDEPKAHPWLFEDAGIRLEEAAAMSFRAVEFYDKALAEKSPKEADIRTQRETVWQTGRSLRSKGLHFLETLAAQDARLVQADPKQFALVTKRLEGLLKKDLENQGGRPEMKQKLAEFQKDPVAWLKVNLAPREYETRTTIDWQRWIPRQE
;
A
#
# COMPACT_ATOMS: atom_id res chain seq x y z
N MET A 1 14.13 5.99 4.52
CA MET A 1 12.65 5.96 4.37
C MET A 1 12.06 5.31 5.61
N GLY A 2 11.45 6.09 6.50
CA GLY A 2 10.79 5.57 7.71
C GLY A 2 9.46 4.88 7.37
N LEU A 3 9.53 3.84 6.54
CA LEU A 3 8.39 3.01 6.14
C LEU A 3 8.27 1.86 7.14
N ASP A 4 7.42 2.07 8.15
CA ASP A 4 7.02 1.14 9.23
C ASP A 4 8.13 0.51 10.10
N ARG A 5 7.81 0.38 11.39
CA ARG A 5 8.73 -0.10 12.43
C ARG A 5 8.85 -1.64 12.49
N GLY A 6 8.20 -2.37 11.59
CA GLY A 6 8.11 -3.84 11.66
C GLY A 6 8.71 -4.56 10.44
N ALA A 7 9.72 -5.40 10.65
CA ALA A 7 10.20 -6.35 9.64
C ALA A 7 9.18 -7.48 9.34
N ASN A 8 8.10 -7.55 10.10
CA ASN A 8 7.07 -8.59 10.06
C ASN A 8 5.87 -8.27 9.14
N GLY A 9 5.91 -7.14 8.43
CA GLY A 9 4.83 -6.73 7.54
C GLY A 9 3.55 -6.25 8.24
N SER A 10 3.64 -5.75 9.48
CA SER A 10 2.55 -5.02 10.11
C SER A 10 2.72 -3.52 9.89
N HIS A 11 1.65 -2.83 9.53
CA HIS A 11 1.57 -1.36 9.50
C HIS A 11 0.46 -0.85 10.40
N SER A 12 0.51 0.44 10.72
CA SER A 12 -0.56 1.08 11.50
C SER A 12 -1.80 1.36 10.65
N TRP A 13 -2.92 1.67 11.31
CA TRP A 13 -4.14 2.17 10.67
C TRP A 13 -4.10 3.67 10.37
N GLU A 14 -2.94 4.29 10.47
CA GLU A 14 -2.70 5.65 10.00
C GLU A 14 -2.47 5.65 8.49
N PRO A 15 -2.78 6.74 7.77
CA PRO A 15 -2.44 6.84 6.36
C PRO A 15 -0.91 6.78 6.18
N VAL A 16 -0.47 6.22 5.04
CA VAL A 16 0.94 6.26 4.66
C VAL A 16 1.43 7.71 4.56
N VAL A 17 2.65 7.95 5.07
CA VAL A 17 3.35 9.23 4.96
C VAL A 17 4.73 9.01 4.32
N ILE A 18 5.08 9.83 3.33
CA ILE A 18 6.41 9.83 2.71
C ILE A 18 7.25 10.90 3.41
N LEU A 19 8.09 10.51 4.38
CA LEU A 19 8.83 11.40 5.30
C LEU A 19 10.00 12.21 4.67
N SER A 20 9.89 12.64 3.41
CA SER A 20 10.91 13.44 2.73
C SER A 20 10.25 14.47 1.82
N SER A 21 11.04 15.46 1.37
CA SER A 21 10.67 16.30 0.23
C SER A 21 10.18 15.40 -0.90
N THR A 22 8.91 15.54 -1.25
CA THR A 22 8.35 14.91 -2.43
C THR A 22 8.44 15.94 -3.53
N TRP A 23 9.00 15.56 -4.66
CA TRP A 23 9.00 16.39 -5.85
C TRP A 23 8.01 15.75 -6.80
N GLU A 24 7.19 16.55 -7.47
CA GLU A 24 6.38 16.04 -8.55
C GLU A 24 7.35 15.56 -9.64
N THR A 25 7.53 14.24 -9.75
CA THR A 25 8.19 13.60 -10.88
C THR A 25 7.10 12.98 -11.74
N PRO A 26 6.37 13.78 -12.54
CA PRO A 26 5.28 13.27 -13.35
C PRO A 26 5.87 12.46 -14.49
N ILE A 27 6.20 11.19 -14.23
CA ILE A 27 6.70 10.26 -15.24
C ILE A 27 5.68 10.10 -16.38
N TRP A 28 4.40 10.34 -16.09
CA TRP A 28 3.29 10.42 -17.04
C TRP A 28 3.26 11.73 -17.89
N LYS A 29 3.86 12.84 -17.42
CA LYS A 29 4.13 14.06 -18.24
C LYS A 29 5.47 13.99 -18.97
N ALA A 30 6.42 13.20 -18.48
CA ALA A 30 7.76 13.07 -19.08
C ALA A 30 7.69 12.61 -20.54
N ASN A 31 6.74 11.73 -20.88
CA ASN A 31 6.52 11.26 -22.25
C ASN A 31 5.90 12.32 -23.20
N ARG A 32 5.45 13.49 -22.72
CA ARG A 32 4.78 14.52 -23.55
C ARG A 32 5.36 15.92 -23.47
N ARG A 33 6.09 16.29 -22.40
CA ARG A 33 6.57 17.68 -22.18
C ARG A 33 7.97 17.84 -21.57
N GLY A 34 8.75 16.76 -21.36
CA GLY A 34 10.16 16.87 -20.95
C GLY A 34 10.41 17.48 -19.56
N ASN A 35 9.42 17.48 -18.66
CA ASN A 35 9.62 17.89 -17.27
C ASN A 35 9.96 16.66 -16.41
N PHE A 36 11.18 16.61 -15.87
CA PHE A 36 11.68 15.48 -15.08
C PHE A 36 11.44 15.64 -13.57
N MET A 37 11.36 16.88 -13.09
CA MET A 37 11.16 17.19 -11.68
C MET A 37 10.53 18.58 -11.53
N LEU A 38 9.44 18.67 -10.78
CA LEU A 38 8.77 19.91 -10.37
C LEU A 38 9.01 20.09 -8.88
N THR A 39 9.76 21.14 -8.52
CA THR A 39 10.24 21.42 -7.16
C THR A 39 9.37 22.40 -6.38
N ASP A 40 8.30 22.88 -7.01
CA ASP A 40 7.34 23.85 -6.48
C ASP A 40 6.27 23.19 -5.60
N GLU A 41 6.16 21.86 -5.59
CA GLU A 41 5.13 21.16 -4.83
C GLU A 41 5.65 20.56 -3.52
N PRO A 42 5.18 21.03 -2.36
CA PRO A 42 5.58 20.48 -1.07
C PRO A 42 4.77 19.24 -0.66
N LYS A 43 3.83 18.74 -1.47
CA LYS A 43 2.92 17.64 -1.13
C LYS A 43 3.01 16.51 -2.16
N ALA A 44 2.84 15.28 -1.69
CA ALA A 44 3.00 14.10 -2.53
C ALA A 44 1.78 13.89 -3.44
N HIS A 45 2.00 13.53 -4.70
CA HIS A 45 0.92 13.28 -5.66
C HIS A 45 0.26 11.89 -5.42
N PRO A 46 -1.07 11.72 -5.54
CA PRO A 46 -1.73 10.41 -5.40
C PRO A 46 -1.11 9.29 -6.26
N TRP A 47 -0.78 9.58 -7.51
CA TRP A 47 -0.08 8.64 -8.39
C TRP A 47 1.29 8.17 -7.89
N LEU A 48 1.98 8.94 -7.04
CA LEU A 48 3.22 8.45 -6.42
C LEU A 48 2.93 7.29 -5.47
N PHE A 49 1.82 7.33 -4.75
CA PHE A 49 1.39 6.25 -3.87
C PHE A 49 0.95 5.04 -4.68
N GLU A 50 0.25 5.27 -5.80
CA GLU A 50 -0.19 4.19 -6.69
C GLU A 50 1.02 3.49 -7.34
N ASP A 51 1.94 4.26 -7.91
CA ASP A 51 3.18 3.73 -8.52
C ASP A 51 4.03 2.99 -7.48
N ALA A 52 4.22 3.56 -6.29
CA ALA A 52 4.93 2.88 -5.19
C ALA A 52 4.21 1.57 -4.79
N GLY A 53 2.89 1.60 -4.63
CA GLY A 53 2.09 0.44 -4.28
C GLY A 53 2.21 -0.70 -5.30
N ILE A 54 2.07 -0.38 -6.59
CA ILE A 54 2.19 -1.35 -7.69
C ILE A 54 3.61 -1.94 -7.75
N ARG A 55 4.65 -1.10 -7.73
CA ARG A 55 6.04 -1.58 -7.80
C ARG A 55 6.42 -2.46 -6.62
N LEU A 56 5.96 -2.11 -5.42
CA LEU A 56 6.19 -2.93 -4.23
C LEU A 56 5.47 -4.28 -4.32
N GLU A 57 4.26 -4.31 -4.87
CA GLU A 57 3.54 -5.56 -5.12
C GLU A 57 4.21 -6.42 -6.18
N GLU A 58 4.71 -5.83 -7.28
CA GLU A 58 5.48 -6.56 -8.30
C GLU A 58 6.78 -7.14 -7.73
N ALA A 59 7.50 -6.36 -6.91
CA ALA A 59 8.70 -6.81 -6.22
C ALA A 59 8.40 -7.95 -5.23
N ALA A 60 7.29 -7.87 -4.51
CA ALA A 60 6.82 -8.93 -3.63
C ALA A 60 6.46 -10.20 -4.43
N ALA A 61 5.74 -10.07 -5.55
CA ALA A 61 5.40 -11.18 -6.42
C ALA A 61 6.64 -11.90 -6.97
N MET A 62 7.68 -11.14 -7.36
CA MET A 62 8.96 -11.71 -7.76
C MET A 62 9.64 -12.46 -6.61
N SER A 63 9.59 -11.92 -5.40
CA SER A 63 10.13 -12.59 -4.20
C SER A 63 9.42 -13.91 -3.92
N PHE A 64 8.09 -13.97 -4.03
CA PHE A 64 7.34 -15.21 -3.84
C PHE A 64 7.62 -16.26 -4.93
N ARG A 65 7.81 -15.83 -6.19
CA ARG A 65 8.28 -16.74 -7.25
C ARG A 65 9.68 -17.28 -6.98
N ALA A 66 10.58 -16.46 -6.42
CA ALA A 66 11.91 -16.92 -6.02
C ALA A 66 11.81 -17.99 -4.91
N VAL A 67 10.91 -17.82 -3.94
CA VAL A 67 10.63 -18.83 -2.90
C VAL A 67 10.22 -20.17 -3.50
N GLU A 68 9.40 -20.19 -4.55
CA GLU A 68 9.02 -21.43 -5.24
C GLU A 68 10.23 -22.17 -5.84
N PHE A 69 11.23 -21.44 -6.35
CA PHE A 69 12.47 -22.06 -6.84
C PHE A 69 13.32 -22.63 -5.69
N TYR A 70 13.38 -21.94 -4.55
CA TYR A 70 14.03 -22.49 -3.36
C TYR A 70 13.32 -23.75 -2.85
N ASP A 71 11.98 -23.77 -2.85
CA ASP A 71 11.20 -24.94 -2.42
C ASP A 71 11.45 -26.15 -3.34
N LYS A 72 11.60 -25.93 -4.66
CA LYS A 72 12.04 -26.96 -5.61
C LYS A 72 13.45 -27.45 -5.31
N ALA A 73 14.40 -26.55 -5.05
CA ALA A 73 15.78 -26.91 -4.72
C ALA A 73 15.90 -27.69 -3.40
N LEU A 74 15.04 -27.39 -2.41
CA LEU A 74 14.97 -28.16 -1.16
C LEU A 74 14.43 -29.57 -1.39
N ALA A 75 13.52 -29.77 -2.36
CA ALA A 75 12.99 -31.09 -2.70
C ALA A 75 14.05 -32.01 -3.32
N GLU A 76 15.09 -31.46 -3.96
CA GLU A 76 16.21 -32.21 -4.55
C GLU A 76 17.23 -32.74 -3.53
N LYS A 77 17.08 -32.42 -2.23
CA LYS A 77 17.96 -32.87 -1.13
C LYS A 77 19.45 -32.54 -1.37
N SER A 78 19.71 -31.29 -1.73
CA SER A 78 21.05 -30.74 -1.91
C SER A 78 21.90 -30.81 -0.62
N PRO A 79 23.22 -31.05 -0.70
CA PRO A 79 24.13 -30.99 0.45
C PRO A 79 24.19 -29.59 1.11
N LYS A 80 23.63 -28.54 0.47
CA LYS A 80 23.52 -27.18 1.01
C LYS A 80 22.12 -26.84 1.55
N GLU A 81 21.32 -27.83 1.90
CA GLU A 81 19.92 -27.64 2.32
C GLU A 81 19.73 -26.54 3.39
N ALA A 82 20.62 -26.50 4.39
CA ALA A 82 20.54 -25.49 5.46
C ALA A 82 20.68 -24.05 4.93
N ASP A 83 21.64 -23.80 4.03
CA ASP A 83 21.86 -22.48 3.42
C ASP A 83 20.69 -22.08 2.51
N ILE A 84 20.21 -23.03 1.70
CA ILE A 84 19.03 -22.84 0.83
C ILE A 84 17.81 -22.47 1.68
N ARG A 85 17.60 -23.13 2.81
CA ARG A 85 16.48 -22.84 3.73
C ARG A 85 16.58 -21.45 4.35
N THR A 86 17.77 -21.02 4.77
CA THR A 86 17.99 -19.67 5.30
C THR A 86 17.75 -18.58 4.26
N GLN A 87 18.24 -18.77 3.04
CA GLN A 87 18.02 -17.83 1.94
C GLN A 87 16.55 -17.77 1.56
N ARG A 88 15.88 -18.91 1.45
CA ARG A 88 14.45 -19.05 1.20
C ARG A 88 13.61 -18.26 2.20
N GLU A 89 13.90 -18.41 3.50
CA GLU A 89 13.19 -17.69 4.56
C GLU A 89 13.44 -16.18 4.47
N THR A 90 14.68 -15.75 4.23
CA THR A 90 15.02 -14.33 4.06
C THR A 90 14.27 -13.69 2.90
N VAL A 91 14.21 -14.37 1.75
CA VAL A 91 13.48 -13.89 0.57
C VAL A 91 11.96 -13.87 0.84
N TRP A 92 11.43 -14.88 1.53
CA TRP A 92 10.02 -14.93 1.91
C TRP A 92 9.62 -13.77 2.84
N GLN A 93 10.41 -13.50 3.89
CA GLN A 93 10.19 -12.38 4.80
C GLN A 93 10.28 -11.03 4.08
N THR A 94 11.25 -10.88 3.17
CA THR A 94 11.39 -9.69 2.33
C THR A 94 10.16 -9.48 1.47
N GLY A 95 9.67 -10.54 0.79
CA GLY A 95 8.46 -10.49 -0.01
C GLY A 95 7.23 -10.06 0.78
N ARG A 96 7.06 -10.57 2.01
CA ARG A 96 5.96 -10.16 2.91
C ARG A 96 6.05 -8.71 3.34
N SER A 97 7.25 -8.23 3.65
CA SER A 97 7.48 -6.83 4.01
C SER A 97 7.18 -5.88 2.85
N LEU A 98 7.61 -6.24 1.62
CA LEU A 98 7.31 -5.47 0.41
C LEU A 98 5.81 -5.43 0.13
N ARG A 99 5.12 -6.58 0.18
CA ARG A 99 3.68 -6.66 -0.03
C ARG A 99 2.90 -5.84 0.99
N SER A 100 3.24 -5.95 2.27
CA SER A 100 2.62 -5.17 3.34
C SER A 100 2.71 -3.67 3.06
N LYS A 101 3.90 -3.18 2.69
CA LYS A 101 4.08 -1.77 2.34
C LYS A 101 3.25 -1.38 1.12
N GLY A 102 3.28 -2.18 0.07
CA GLY A 102 2.49 -1.94 -1.14
C GLY A 102 1.00 -1.86 -0.84
N LEU A 103 0.49 -2.77 0.00
CA LEU A 103 -0.91 -2.77 0.46
C LEU A 103 -1.24 -1.51 1.25
N HIS A 104 -0.40 -1.08 2.20
CA HIS A 104 -0.64 0.13 2.98
C HIS A 104 -0.77 1.39 2.10
N PHE A 105 0.05 1.52 1.05
CA PHE A 105 -0.06 2.58 0.05
C PHE A 105 -1.41 2.53 -0.69
N LEU A 106 -1.78 1.36 -1.21
CA LEU A 106 -3.00 1.18 -2.00
C LEU A 106 -4.28 1.31 -1.14
N GLU A 107 -4.24 0.84 0.11
CA GLU A 107 -5.32 0.99 1.07
C GLU A 107 -5.53 2.46 1.43
N THR A 108 -4.46 3.22 1.64
CA THR A 108 -4.52 4.67 1.90
C THR A 108 -5.22 5.38 0.73
N LEU A 109 -4.85 5.06 -0.51
CA LEU A 109 -5.50 5.60 -1.70
C LEU A 109 -6.97 5.18 -1.80
N ALA A 110 -7.26 3.89 -1.61
CA ALA A 110 -8.62 3.38 -1.74
C ALA A 110 -9.57 3.92 -0.66
N ALA A 111 -9.06 4.10 0.56
CA ALA A 111 -9.80 4.75 1.63
C ALA A 111 -10.11 6.20 1.29
N GLN A 112 -9.17 6.92 0.67
CA GLN A 112 -9.46 8.27 0.22
C GLN A 112 -10.48 8.31 -0.91
N ASP A 113 -10.28 7.53 -1.98
CA ASP A 113 -11.22 7.50 -3.09
C ASP A 113 -12.64 7.21 -2.59
N ALA A 114 -12.78 6.30 -1.62
CA ALA A 114 -14.05 5.99 -0.99
C ALA A 114 -14.67 7.20 -0.29
N ARG A 115 -13.87 8.04 0.38
CA ARG A 115 -14.33 9.31 0.98
C ARG A 115 -14.82 10.31 -0.06
N LEU A 116 -14.13 10.42 -1.19
CA LEU A 116 -14.47 11.40 -2.24
C LEU A 116 -15.80 11.09 -2.92
N VAL A 117 -16.12 9.81 -3.07
CA VAL A 117 -17.32 9.37 -3.79
C VAL A 117 -18.45 8.94 -2.86
N GLN A 118 -18.40 9.24 -1.55
CA GLN A 118 -19.45 8.83 -0.58
C GLN A 118 -20.85 9.28 -0.98
N ALA A 119 -20.96 10.43 -1.65
CA ALA A 119 -22.24 10.97 -2.11
C ALA A 119 -22.82 10.22 -3.33
N ASP A 120 -22.01 9.43 -4.06
CA ASP A 120 -22.43 8.60 -5.18
C ASP A 120 -22.44 7.11 -4.76
N PRO A 121 -23.62 6.51 -4.50
CA PRO A 121 -23.70 5.13 -4.03
C PRO A 121 -23.07 4.10 -4.97
N LYS A 122 -23.10 4.34 -6.29
CA LYS A 122 -22.54 3.39 -7.27
C LYS A 122 -21.02 3.41 -7.23
N GLN A 123 -20.43 4.60 -7.26
CA GLN A 123 -18.98 4.75 -7.16
C GLN A 123 -18.48 4.31 -5.78
N PHE A 124 -19.20 4.65 -4.72
CA PHE A 124 -18.87 4.23 -3.36
C PHE A 124 -18.83 2.70 -3.22
N ALA A 125 -19.80 1.98 -3.79
CA ALA A 125 -19.80 0.52 -3.78
C ALA A 125 -18.60 -0.08 -4.54
N LEU A 126 -18.19 0.51 -5.67
CA LEU A 126 -17.03 0.05 -6.43
C LEU A 126 -15.73 0.24 -5.65
N VAL A 127 -15.54 1.42 -5.05
CA VAL A 127 -14.30 1.72 -4.32
C VAL A 127 -14.22 0.96 -3.01
N THR A 128 -15.33 0.81 -2.28
CA THR A 128 -15.34 0.00 -1.03
C THR A 128 -15.07 -1.47 -1.31
N LYS A 129 -15.57 -2.02 -2.43
CA LYS A 129 -15.20 -3.37 -2.88
C LYS A 129 -13.71 -3.51 -3.18
N ARG A 130 -13.10 -2.50 -3.82
CA ARG A 130 -11.64 -2.48 -4.04
C ARG A 130 -10.88 -2.46 -2.71
N LEU A 131 -11.28 -1.60 -1.77
CA LEU A 131 -10.66 -1.53 -0.45
C LEU A 131 -10.81 -2.84 0.34
N GLU A 132 -11.99 -3.46 0.30
CA GLU A 132 -12.22 -4.77 0.93
C GLU A 132 -11.26 -5.85 0.39
N GLY A 133 -11.03 -5.85 -0.94
CA GLY A 133 -10.09 -6.76 -1.57
C GLY A 133 -8.65 -6.57 -1.09
N LEU A 134 -8.23 -5.32 -0.89
CA LEU A 134 -6.92 -4.98 -0.34
C LEU A 134 -6.80 -5.45 1.12
N LEU A 135 -7.79 -5.16 1.96
CA LEU A 135 -7.81 -5.57 3.37
C LEU A 135 -7.78 -7.10 3.54
N LYS A 136 -8.49 -7.84 2.67
CA LYS A 136 -8.43 -9.32 2.65
C LYS A 136 -7.02 -9.81 2.30
N LYS A 137 -6.41 -9.20 1.29
CA LYS A 137 -5.05 -9.54 0.86
C LYS A 137 -4.02 -9.22 1.96
N ASP A 138 -4.21 -8.13 2.71
CA ASP A 138 -3.33 -7.81 3.83
C ASP A 138 -3.53 -8.75 5.02
N LEU A 139 -4.78 -9.13 5.33
CA LEU A 139 -5.08 -10.16 6.31
C LEU A 139 -4.35 -11.48 6.00
N GLU A 140 -4.37 -11.91 4.74
CA GLU A 140 -3.62 -13.10 4.27
C GLU A 140 -2.11 -12.91 4.43
N ASN A 141 -1.57 -11.77 3.99
CA ASN A 141 -0.15 -11.46 4.07
C ASN A 141 0.37 -11.40 5.52
N GLN A 142 -0.46 -10.94 6.46
CA GLN A 142 -0.14 -10.90 7.89
C GLN A 142 -0.35 -12.23 8.62
N GLY A 143 -0.80 -13.29 7.93
CA GLY A 143 -0.99 -14.62 8.50
C GLY A 143 -2.28 -14.75 9.32
N GLY A 144 -3.32 -13.97 8.99
CA GLY A 144 -4.64 -14.13 9.59
C GLY A 144 -4.76 -13.55 11.01
N ARG A 145 -3.94 -12.56 11.38
CA ARG A 145 -3.92 -11.96 12.72
C ARG A 145 -5.32 -11.53 13.20
N PRO A 146 -5.69 -11.79 14.46
CA PRO A 146 -7.01 -11.45 14.99
C PRO A 146 -7.39 -9.96 14.83
N GLU A 147 -6.43 -9.06 15.04
CA GLU A 147 -6.63 -7.61 14.90
C GLU A 147 -7.06 -7.22 13.47
N MET A 148 -6.41 -7.80 12.46
CA MET A 148 -6.74 -7.57 11.04
C MET A 148 -8.13 -8.15 10.70
N LYS A 149 -8.47 -9.32 11.24
CA LYS A 149 -9.82 -9.91 11.06
C LYS A 149 -10.89 -9.01 11.65
N GLN A 150 -10.66 -8.50 12.85
CA GLN A 150 -11.59 -7.58 13.50
C GLN A 150 -11.77 -6.31 12.65
N LYS A 151 -10.68 -5.73 12.16
CA LYS A 151 -10.73 -4.50 11.34
C LYS A 151 -11.45 -4.69 10.01
N LEU A 152 -11.26 -5.84 9.36
CA LEU A 152 -12.02 -6.20 8.17
C LEU A 152 -13.52 -6.36 8.48
N ALA A 153 -13.87 -6.98 9.61
CA ALA A 153 -15.26 -7.13 10.02
C ALA A 153 -15.91 -5.77 10.37
N GLU A 154 -15.18 -4.87 11.04
CA GLU A 154 -15.61 -3.49 11.29
C GLU A 154 -15.91 -2.76 9.98
N PHE A 155 -15.02 -2.89 8.99
CA PHE A 155 -15.21 -2.29 7.66
C PHE A 155 -16.44 -2.86 6.94
N GLN A 156 -16.62 -4.19 6.95
CA GLN A 156 -17.77 -4.85 6.31
C GLN A 156 -19.11 -4.47 6.95
N LYS A 157 -19.11 -4.19 8.26
CA LYS A 157 -20.30 -3.80 9.00
C LYS A 157 -20.73 -2.37 8.68
N ASP A 158 -19.78 -1.43 8.70
CA ASP A 158 -20.04 -0.01 8.42
C ASP A 158 -18.82 0.66 7.78
N PRO A 159 -18.74 0.62 6.43
CA PRO A 159 -17.62 1.22 5.70
C PRO A 159 -17.50 2.73 5.96
N VAL A 160 -18.62 3.42 6.17
CA VAL A 160 -18.63 4.88 6.34
C VAL A 160 -18.04 5.25 7.70
N ALA A 161 -18.49 4.59 8.77
CA ALA A 161 -17.92 4.80 10.11
C ALA A 161 -16.45 4.38 10.16
N TRP A 162 -16.09 3.27 9.50
CA TRP A 162 -14.71 2.81 9.44
C TRP A 162 -13.77 3.83 8.78
N LEU A 163 -14.19 4.41 7.65
CA LEU A 163 -13.42 5.42 6.91
C LEU A 163 -13.25 6.74 7.66
N LYS A 164 -14.11 7.05 8.63
CA LYS A 164 -13.93 8.24 9.48
C LYS A 164 -12.76 8.10 10.46
N VAL A 165 -12.42 6.87 10.84
CA VAL A 165 -11.45 6.59 11.91
C VAL A 165 -10.12 6.08 11.35
N ASN A 166 -10.14 5.21 10.34
CA ASN A 166 -8.95 4.50 9.86
C ASN A 166 -8.46 5.10 8.55
N LEU A 167 -7.14 5.15 8.35
CA LEU A 167 -6.46 5.70 7.17
C LEU A 167 -6.93 7.13 6.83
N ALA A 168 -7.33 7.88 7.85
CA ALA A 168 -7.83 9.23 7.73
C ALA A 168 -6.66 10.22 7.79
N PRO A 169 -6.57 11.21 6.87
CA PRO A 169 -5.61 12.29 7.00
C PRO A 169 -5.77 12.98 8.36
N ARG A 170 -4.68 13.18 9.10
CA ARG A 170 -4.70 13.91 10.38
C ARG A 170 -4.50 15.42 10.12
N GLU A 171 -5.05 16.27 11.01
CA GLU A 171 -5.00 17.75 10.92
C GLU A 171 -3.59 18.36 10.86
N TYR A 172 -2.54 17.61 11.25
CA TYR A 172 -1.16 18.02 10.96
C TYR A 172 -0.81 17.68 9.49
N GLU A 173 -1.40 18.42 8.56
CA GLU A 173 -0.98 18.41 7.16
C GLU A 173 0.45 18.95 7.05
N THR A 174 1.42 18.04 7.17
CA THR A 174 2.82 18.32 6.86
C THR A 174 3.08 18.02 5.39
N ARG A 175 4.22 18.51 4.88
CA ARG A 175 4.70 18.46 3.47
C ARG A 175 4.94 17.03 2.90
N THR A 176 4.23 16.05 3.42
CA THR A 176 4.49 14.61 3.26
C THR A 176 3.20 13.79 3.11
N THR A 177 2.04 14.44 3.20
CA THR A 177 0.71 13.88 2.90
C THR A 177 0.20 14.38 1.54
N ILE A 178 -0.74 13.65 0.93
CA ILE A 178 -1.39 14.06 -0.32
C ILE A 178 -2.31 15.26 -0.07
N ASP A 179 -2.25 16.28 -0.93
CA ASP A 179 -3.25 17.36 -0.95
C ASP A 179 -4.50 16.91 -1.71
N TRP A 180 -5.47 16.36 -1.00
CA TRP A 180 -6.70 15.93 -1.65
C TRP A 180 -7.58 17.08 -2.11
N GLN A 181 -7.53 18.25 -1.44
CA GLN A 181 -8.35 19.41 -1.81
C GLN A 181 -8.02 19.95 -3.20
N ARG A 182 -6.76 19.78 -3.65
CA ARG A 182 -6.34 20.16 -5.00
C ARG A 182 -6.90 19.27 -6.10
N TRP A 183 -7.13 17.99 -5.82
CA TRP A 183 -7.53 16.99 -6.82
C TRP A 183 -9.03 16.68 -6.80
N ILE A 184 -9.76 17.22 -5.82
CA ILE A 184 -11.23 17.17 -5.77
C ILE A 184 -11.75 18.36 -6.59
N PRO A 185 -12.56 18.14 -7.65
CA PRO A 185 -13.28 19.23 -8.30
C PRO A 185 -14.13 19.95 -7.25
N ARG A 186 -14.05 21.29 -7.18
CA ARG A 186 -14.97 22.07 -6.33
C ARG A 186 -16.38 21.70 -6.75
N GLN A 187 -17.17 21.19 -5.80
CA GLN A 187 -18.61 21.09 -5.97
C GLN A 187 -19.14 22.53 -5.87
N GLU A 188 -19.42 23.14 -7.02
CA GLU A 188 -20.29 24.32 -7.11
C GLU A 188 -21.76 23.90 -7.00
#